data_AF-W2CSK1-F1
#
_entry.id   AF-W2CSK1-F1
#
_cell.length_a   1.000
_cell.length_b   1.000
_cell.length_c   1.000
_cell.angle_alpha   90.00
_cell.angle_beta   90.00
_cell.angle_gamma   90.00
#
_symmetry.space_group_name_H-M   'P 1'
#
loop_
_entity.id
_entity.type
_entity.pdbx_description
1 polymer ?
#
loop_
_entity_poly.entity_id
_entity_poly.type
_entity_poly.pdbx_seq_one_letter_code
_entity_poly.pdbx_strand_id
1 'polypeptide(L)'
;MKDLEVERILRQYAEDLVSRYTWLTIRFEYSEKRSVYLVSYSPKCLISGNDTLINEMMEFEDRMDDVYGDDAPLFCEDERLFKLSPEAEVVR
;
A
#
# COMPACT_ATOMS: atom_id res chain seq x y z
N MET A 1 15.44 -9.20 4.93
CA MET A 1 15.64 -9.65 3.52
C MET A 1 14.33 -9.39 2.83
N LYS A 2 14.33 -8.88 1.59
CA LYS A 2 13.10 -8.60 0.84
C LYS A 2 12.21 -9.85 0.79
N ASP A 3 11.02 -9.76 1.38
CA ASP A 3 10.04 -10.85 1.35
C ASP A 3 9.23 -10.78 0.04
N LEU A 4 9.51 -11.72 -0.86
CA LEU A 4 8.87 -11.78 -2.17
C LEU A 4 7.39 -12.17 -2.10
N GLU A 5 6.95 -12.83 -1.02
CA GLU A 5 5.54 -13.18 -0.84
C GLU A 5 4.73 -11.96 -0.44
N VAL A 6 5.26 -11.11 0.45
CA VAL A 6 4.65 -9.81 0.78
C VAL A 6 4.52 -8.95 -0.47
N GLU A 7 5.56 -8.90 -1.32
CA GLU A 7 5.49 -8.19 -2.60
C GLU A 7 4.36 -8.69 -3.50
N ARG A 8 4.26 -10.02 -3.63
CA ARG A 8 3.28 -10.66 -4.49
C ARG A 8 1.87 -10.36 -4.02
N ILE A 9 1.62 -10.41 -2.71
CA ILE A 9 0.33 -10.10 -2.10
C ILE A 9 -0.01 -8.61 -2.30
N LEU A 10 0.94 -7.72 -2.03
CA LEU A 10 0.77 -6.27 -2.24
C LEU A 10 0.45 -5.93 -3.69
N ARG A 11 1.20 -6.50 -4.63
CA ARG A 11 0.98 -6.30 -6.07
C ARG A 11 -0.38 -6.79 -6.50
N GLN A 12 -0.76 -8.01 -6.09
CA GLN A 12 -2.05 -8.60 -6.45
C GLN A 12 -3.22 -7.77 -5.86
N TYR A 13 -3.09 -7.33 -4.62
CA TYR A 13 -4.06 -6.45 -3.99
C TYR A 13 -4.15 -5.10 -4.71
N ALA A 14 -3.01 -4.50 -5.04
CA ALA A 14 -2.97 -3.22 -5.73
C ALA A 14 -3.63 -3.30 -7.11
N GLU A 15 -3.32 -4.33 -7.89
CA GLU A 15 -3.91 -4.59 -9.20
C GLU A 15 -5.43 -4.79 -9.13
N ASP A 16 -5.93 -5.54 -8.15
CA ASP A 16 -7.38 -5.70 -7.93
C ASP A 16 -8.04 -4.35 -7.61
N LEU A 17 -7.46 -3.60 -6.67
CA LEU A 17 -8.06 -2.36 -6.18
C LEU A 17 -8.12 -1.29 -7.27
N VAL A 18 -7.05 -1.09 -8.06
CA VAL A 18 -7.05 -0.11 -9.17
C VAL A 18 -7.99 -0.54 -10.30
N SER A 19 -8.22 -1.84 -10.49
CA SER A 19 -9.17 -2.32 -11.51
C SER A 19 -10.62 -1.92 -11.18
N ARG A 20 -10.95 -1.82 -9.88
CA ARG A 20 -12.27 -1.42 -9.37
C ARG A 20 -12.38 0.10 -9.17
N TYR A 21 -11.29 0.73 -8.74
CA TYR A 21 -11.17 2.16 -8.51
C TYR A 21 -10.16 2.77 -9.48
N THR A 22 -10.56 2.96 -10.74
CA THR A 22 -9.67 3.37 -11.84
C THR A 22 -9.03 4.76 -11.70
N TRP A 23 -9.46 5.55 -10.71
CA TRP A 23 -8.85 6.84 -10.36
C TRP A 23 -7.75 6.70 -9.29
N LEU A 24 -7.64 5.53 -8.65
CA LEU A 24 -6.68 5.24 -7.60
C LEU A 24 -5.30 4.98 -8.21
N THR A 25 -4.27 5.53 -7.58
CA THR A 25 -2.88 5.20 -7.86
C THR A 25 -2.24 4.71 -6.58
N ILE A 26 -1.64 3.53 -6.66
CA ILE A 26 -0.95 2.88 -5.54
C ILE A 26 0.53 2.86 -5.86
N ARG A 27 1.33 3.34 -4.92
CA ARG A 27 2.79 3.27 -5.01
C ARG A 27 3.32 2.41 -3.89
N PHE A 28 4.29 1.55 -4.19
CA PHE A 28 4.96 0.78 -3.14
C PHE A 28 6.42 0.48 -3.48
N GLU A 29 7.23 0.32 -2.44
CA GLU A 29 8.64 -0.05 -2.56
C GLU A 29 9.12 -0.77 -1.30
N TYR A 30 10.17 -1.59 -1.43
CA TYR A 30 10.84 -2.14 -0.26
C TYR A 30 11.86 -1.15 0.30
N SER A 31 11.74 -0.79 1.57
CA SER A 31 12.67 0.12 2.24
C SER A 31 13.76 -0.66 2.97
N GLU A 32 14.97 -0.71 2.40
CA GLU A 32 16.14 -1.35 3.05
C GLU A 32 16.41 -0.78 4.45
N LYS A 33 16.20 0.53 4.64
CA LYS A 33 16.42 1.22 5.92
C LYS A 33 15.49 0.71 7.03
N ARG A 34 14.26 0.32 6.67
CA ARG A 34 13.23 -0.15 7.61
C ARG A 34 13.03 -1.65 7.57
N SER A 35 13.59 -2.32 6.55
CA SER A 35 13.40 -3.73 6.24
C SER A 35 11.93 -4.15 6.03
N VAL A 36 11.08 -3.22 5.57
CA VAL A 36 9.66 -3.44 5.29
C VAL A 36 9.24 -2.75 4.00
N TYR A 37 8.08 -3.12 3.45
CA TYR A 37 7.47 -2.40 2.33
C TYR A 37 6.84 -1.09 2.80
N LEU A 38 6.96 -0.05 1.99
CA LEU A 38 6.22 1.20 2.13
C LEU A 38 5.14 1.23 1.06
N VAL A 39 3.92 1.63 1.42
CA VAL A 39 2.76 1.65 0.52
C VAL A 39 2.07 3.00 0.63
N SER A 40 1.67 3.59 -0.49
CA SER A 40 1.01 4.89 -0.54
C SER A 40 -0.16 4.88 -1.51
N TYR A 41 -1.30 5.41 -1.08
CA TYR A 41 -2.52 5.56 -1.86
C TYR A 41 -2.73 7.03 -2.23
N SER A 42 -3.12 7.27 -3.48
CA SER A 42 -3.39 8.61 -4.00
C SER A 42 -4.50 8.60 -5.05
N PRO A 43 -5.22 9.72 -5.26
CA PRO A 43 -5.16 10.96 -4.50
C PRO A 43 -6.02 10.90 -3.22
N LYS A 44 -5.49 11.44 -2.11
CA LYS A 44 -6.17 11.43 -0.80
C LYS A 44 -7.57 12.05 -0.82
N CYS A 45 -7.81 13.07 -1.65
CA CYS A 45 -9.10 13.76 -1.71
C CYS A 45 -10.25 12.87 -2.18
N LEU A 46 -10.01 11.96 -3.13
CA LEU A 46 -11.03 11.02 -3.61
C LEU A 46 -11.20 9.85 -2.65
N ILE A 47 -10.11 9.43 -1.99
CA ILE A 47 -10.14 8.39 -0.95
C ILE A 47 -10.99 8.84 0.24
N SER A 48 -10.78 10.06 0.74
CA SER A 48 -11.43 10.55 1.96
C SER A 48 -12.97 10.63 1.90
N GLY A 49 -13.56 10.56 0.70
CA GLY A 49 -15.02 10.55 0.51
C GLY A 49 -15.60 9.16 0.20
N ASN A 50 -14.80 8.10 0.27
CA ASN A 50 -15.20 6.75 -0.14
C ASN A 50 -15.01 5.75 1.01
N ASP A 51 -15.99 5.70 1.91
CA ASP A 51 -15.98 4.84 3.11
C ASP A 51 -15.82 3.35 2.76
N THR A 52 -16.40 2.89 1.64
CA THR A 52 -16.23 1.51 1.18
C THR A 52 -14.77 1.20 0.91
N LEU A 53 -14.10 2.03 0.11
CA LEU A 53 -12.68 1.88 -0.18
C LEU A 53 -11.82 1.99 1.08
N ILE A 54 -12.13 2.94 1.98
CA ILE A 54 -11.42 3.12 3.25
C ILE A 54 -11.49 1.84 4.08
N ASN A 55 -12.67 1.25 4.24
CA ASN A 55 -12.84 0.02 5.00
C ASN A 55 -12.08 -1.15 4.36
N GLU A 56 -12.12 -1.29 3.03
CA GLU A 56 -11.34 -2.34 2.33
C GLU A 56 -9.83 -2.18 2.53
N MET A 57 -9.32 -0.93 2.50
CA MET A 57 -7.92 -0.66 2.80
C MET A 57 -7.60 -1.03 4.24
N MET A 58 -8.38 -0.56 5.22
CA MET A 58 -8.17 -0.89 6.63
C MET A 58 -8.19 -2.40 6.88
N GLU A 59 -9.14 -3.15 6.31
CA GLU A 59 -9.19 -4.61 6.44
C GLU A 59 -7.94 -5.30 5.86
N PHE A 60 -7.39 -4.75 4.78
CA PHE A 60 -6.14 -5.25 4.21
C PHE A 60 -4.94 -4.92 5.12
N GLU A 61 -4.86 -3.69 5.64
CA GLU A 61 -3.81 -3.25 6.57
C GLU A 61 -3.82 -4.13 7.84
N ASP A 62 -4.97 -4.28 8.48
CA ASP A 62 -5.16 -5.13 9.68
C ASP A 62 -4.72 -6.58 9.41
N ARG A 63 -5.08 -7.14 8.25
CA ARG A 63 -4.68 -8.50 7.87
C ARG A 63 -3.15 -8.63 7.70
N MET A 64 -2.50 -7.62 7.12
CA MET A 64 -1.05 -7.65 6.95
C MET A 64 -0.35 -7.55 8.30
N ASP A 65 -0.84 -6.69 9.20
CA ASP A 65 -0.33 -6.57 10.57
C ASP A 65 -0.51 -7.87 11.35
N ASP A 66 -1.67 -8.52 11.25
CA ASP A 66 -1.96 -9.80 11.94
C ASP A 66 -1.03 -10.94 11.48
N VAL A 67 -0.67 -10.98 10.19
CA VAL A 67 0.13 -12.07 9.61
C VAL A 67 1.63 -11.83 9.75
N TYR A 68 2.08 -10.58 9.55
CA TYR A 68 3.49 -10.24 9.44
C TYR A 68 4.04 -9.46 10.65
N GLY A 69 3.18 -8.93 11.52
CA GLY A 69 3.58 -8.21 12.73
C GLY A 69 4.57 -7.08 12.45
N ASP A 70 5.75 -7.14 13.08
CA ASP A 70 6.80 -6.13 12.90
C ASP A 70 7.35 -6.04 11.46
N ASP A 71 7.17 -7.09 10.64
CA ASP A 71 7.60 -7.14 9.24
C ASP A 71 6.49 -6.68 8.26
N ALA A 72 5.35 -6.22 8.77
CA ALA A 72 4.22 -5.77 7.96
C ALA A 72 4.55 -4.49 7.14
N PRO A 73 3.89 -4.28 5.99
CA PRO A 73 4.04 -3.05 5.23
C PRO A 73 3.56 -1.82 6.01
N LEU A 74 4.25 -0.69 5.82
CA LEU A 74 3.84 0.59 6.39
C LEU A 74 3.09 1.43 5.36
N PHE A 75 1.88 1.85 5.73
CA PHE A 75 1.01 2.68 4.90
C PHE A 75 1.26 4.16 5.16
N CYS A 76 1.65 4.89 4.12
CA CYS A 76 2.32 6.19 4.22
C CYS A 76 1.37 7.40 4.15
N GLU A 77 0.05 7.18 4.02
CA GLU A 77 -0.98 8.21 3.81
C GLU A 77 -0.60 9.27 2.76
N ASP A 78 -0.58 8.93 1.47
CA ASP A 78 -0.18 9.86 0.40
C ASP A 78 1.21 10.47 0.66
N GLU A 79 2.14 9.62 1.11
CA GLU A 79 3.52 9.97 1.47
C GLU A 79 3.69 11.00 2.61
N ARG A 80 2.64 11.24 3.41
CA ARG A 80 2.69 12.13 4.56
C ARG A 80 3.61 11.60 5.67
N LEU A 81 3.60 10.29 5.90
CA LEU A 81 4.39 9.64 6.95
C LEU A 81 5.79 9.28 6.47
N PHE A 82 5.88 8.59 5.33
CA PHE A 82 7.14 8.27 4.66
C PHE A 82 7.02 8.54 3.16
N LYS A 83 8.02 9.23 2.63
CA LYS A 83 8.13 9.45 1.19
C LYS A 83 8.71 8.23 0.51
N LEU A 84 8.10 7.85 -0.60
CA LEU A 84 8.60 6.79 -1.45
C LEU A 84 9.59 7.37 -2.46
N SER A 85 10.58 6.59 -2.88
CA SER A 85 11.51 7.02 -3.91
C SER A 85 10.80 7.26 -5.26
N PRO A 86 11.40 8.06 -6.17
CA PRO A 86 10.93 8.16 -7.55
C PRO A 86 10.88 6.81 -8.29
N GLU A 87 11.67 5.84 -7.85
CA GLU A 87 11.77 4.49 -8.42
C GLU A 87 10.71 3.52 -7.85
N ALA A 88 9.90 3.97 -6.89
CA ALA A 88 8.82 3.17 -6.35
C ALA A 88 7.88 2.69 -7.46
N GLU A 89 7.41 1.47 -7.29
CA GLU A 89 6.48 0.90 -8.24
C GLU A 89 5.17 1.67 -8.24
N VAL A 90 4.56 1.81 -9.41
CA VAL A 90 3.28 2.50 -9.60
C VAL A 90 2.28 1.56 -10.26
N VAL A 91 1.15 1.33 -9.59
CA VAL A 91 0.01 0.56 -10.09
C VAL A 91 -1.18 1.51 -10.28
N ARG A 92 -1.81 1.46 -11.46
CA ARG A 92 -2.89 2.35 -11.91
C ARG A 92 -3.75 1.68 -12.98
#